data_AF-A0A0F9BJU2-F1
#
_entry.id   AF-A0A0F9BJU2-F1
#
_cell.length_a   1.000
_cell.length_b   1.000
_cell.length_c   1.000
_cell.angle_alpha   90.00
_cell.angle_beta   90.00
_cell.angle_gamma   90.00
#
_symmetry.space_group_name_H-M   'P 1'
#
loop_
_entity.id
_entity.type
_entity.pdbx_description
1 polymer ?
#
loop_
_entity_poly.entity_id
_entity_poly.type
_entity_poly.pdbx_seq_one_letter_code
_entity_poly.pdbx_strand_id
1 'polypeptide(L)'
;MVRLAFDISSWQRRPSLLWFQNMKAAGYDLCWIQLWGLTPDGNGPNPHAEYQLQMAQQAGLDVGGYIVIYGDSTDATNMLIYSALRAAGSEKENLKFVALDVETAPIRMERLLNAYDNIGLQLPG
;
A
#
# COMPACT_ATOMS: atom_id res chain seq x y z
N MET A 1 3.41 21.84 10.95
CA MET A 1 4.50 21.79 9.94
C MET A 1 4.03 20.87 8.82
N VAL A 2 4.29 21.23 7.56
CA VAL A 2 3.91 20.38 6.41
C VAL A 2 4.86 19.18 6.34
N ARG A 3 4.33 17.98 6.14
CA ARG A 3 5.11 16.74 5.97
C ARG A 3 5.05 16.31 4.51
N LEU A 4 6.17 15.82 3.97
CA LEU A 4 6.24 15.27 2.62
C LEU A 4 6.14 13.75 2.65
N ALA A 5 5.49 13.18 1.63
CA ALA A 5 5.35 11.75 1.42
C ALA A 5 5.66 11.39 -0.03
N PHE A 6 6.04 10.13 -0.26
CA PHE A 6 6.22 9.57 -1.59
C PHE A 6 5.68 8.13 -1.61
N ASP A 7 5.36 7.64 -2.79
CA ASP A 7 4.93 6.25 -2.99
C ASP A 7 5.95 5.45 -3.81
N ILE A 8 5.95 4.14 -3.59
CA ILE A 8 6.61 3.16 -4.47
C ILE A 8 5.71 1.94 -4.65
N SER A 9 6.00 1.20 -5.73
CA SER A 9 5.22 0.03 -6.13
C SER A 9 6.12 -1.15 -6.46
N SER A 10 5.51 -2.22 -6.96
CA SER A 10 6.24 -3.37 -7.52
C SER A 10 7.24 -2.98 -8.62
N TRP A 11 7.02 -1.86 -9.33
CA TRP A 11 7.91 -1.34 -10.37
C TRP A 11 9.30 -0.95 -9.86
N GLN A 12 9.41 -0.53 -8.60
CA GLN A 12 10.70 -0.18 -7.98
C GLN A 12 11.47 -1.41 -7.45
N ARG A 13 10.87 -2.60 -7.48
CA ARG A 13 11.46 -3.86 -7.00
C ARG A 13 11.91 -3.78 -5.53
N ARG A 14 13.21 -3.93 -5.27
CA ARG A 14 13.80 -3.93 -3.92
C ARG A 14 14.87 -2.84 -3.82
N PRO A 15 14.50 -1.55 -3.69
CA PRO A 15 15.46 -0.49 -3.40
C PRO A 15 16.19 -0.79 -2.09
N SER A 16 17.49 -0.45 -2.01
CA SER A 16 18.28 -0.71 -0.81
C SER A 16 17.87 0.20 0.35
N LEU A 17 18.26 -0.16 1.59
CA LEU A 17 18.06 0.70 2.76
C LEU A 17 18.61 2.13 2.56
N LEU A 18 19.79 2.26 1.94
CA LEU A 18 20.40 3.56 1.65
C LEU A 18 19.51 4.44 0.77
N TRP A 19 18.74 3.85 -0.15
CA TRP A 19 17.80 4.60 -0.99
C TRP A 19 16.71 5.28 -0.14
N PHE A 20 16.12 4.53 0.81
CA PHE A 20 15.13 5.08 1.73
C PHE A 20 15.73 6.09 2.71
N GLN A 21 16.95 5.84 3.20
CA GLN A 21 17.67 6.80 4.04
C GLN A 21 17.94 8.12 3.30
N ASN A 22 18.26 8.07 2.02
CA ASN A 22 18.40 9.27 1.19
C ASN A 22 17.07 10.03 1.04
N MET A 23 15.95 9.33 0.85
CA MET A 23 14.62 9.95 0.83
C MET A 23 14.29 10.61 2.18
N LYS A 24 14.59 9.95 3.30
CA LYS A 24 14.43 10.54 4.64
C LYS A 24 15.30 11.78 4.82
N ALA A 25 16.56 11.73 4.41
CA ALA A 25 17.49 12.86 4.46
C ALA A 25 17.05 14.04 3.58
N ALA A 26 16.33 13.78 2.48
CA ALA A 26 15.75 14.80 1.62
C ALA A 26 14.50 15.49 2.24
N GLY A 27 14.02 15.01 3.40
CA GLY A 27 12.90 15.62 4.12
C GLY A 27 11.56 14.92 3.94
N TYR A 28 11.53 13.72 3.33
CA TYR A 28 10.33 12.90 3.33
C TYR A 28 10.13 12.22 4.67
N ASP A 29 8.90 12.18 5.16
CA ASP A 29 8.58 11.59 6.45
C ASP A 29 7.79 10.29 6.36
N LEU A 30 7.16 10.04 5.22
CA LEU A 30 6.21 8.95 5.03
C LEU A 30 6.41 8.30 3.65
N CYS A 31 6.46 6.97 3.63
CA CYS A 31 6.51 6.16 2.40
C CYS A 31 5.23 5.34 2.25
N TRP A 32 4.55 5.47 1.10
CA TRP A 32 3.36 4.72 0.74
C TRP A 32 3.78 3.55 -0.14
N ILE A 33 3.40 2.33 0.23
CA ILE A 33 3.83 1.14 -0.50
C ILE A 33 2.62 0.44 -1.09
N GLN A 34 2.70 0.15 -2.39
CA GLN A 34 1.68 -0.64 -3.08
C GLN A 34 1.53 -1.98 -2.37
N LEU A 35 0.33 -2.27 -1.89
CA LEU A 35 -0.02 -3.59 -1.37
C LEU A 35 -0.68 -4.43 -2.46
N TRP A 36 -1.45 -3.80 -3.34
CA TRP A 36 -2.08 -4.44 -4.50
C TRP A 36 -2.35 -3.40 -5.60
N GLY A 37 -2.13 -3.76 -6.86
CA GLY A 37 -2.40 -2.90 -8.01
C GLY A 37 -1.71 -3.43 -9.27
N LEU A 38 -1.46 -2.56 -10.25
CA LEU A 38 -0.72 -2.94 -11.44
C LEU A 38 0.75 -3.26 -11.10
N THR A 39 1.18 -4.45 -11.51
CA THR A 39 2.57 -4.94 -11.42
C THR A 39 3.12 -5.24 -12.81
N PRO A 40 4.44 -5.49 -12.95
CA PRO A 40 5.02 -5.90 -14.24
C PRO A 40 4.38 -7.15 -14.87
N ASP A 41 3.78 -8.03 -14.06
CA ASP A 41 3.15 -9.28 -14.50
C ASP A 41 1.61 -9.19 -14.55
N GLY A 42 1.05 -7.98 -14.40
CA GLY A 42 -0.39 -7.73 -14.37
C GLY A 42 -0.90 -7.27 -13.00
N ASN A 43 -2.22 -7.19 -12.85
CA ASN A 43 -2.84 -6.75 -11.61
C ASN A 43 -2.69 -7.81 -10.50
N GLY A 44 -2.17 -7.41 -9.35
CA GLY A 44 -1.92 -8.34 -8.25
C GLY A 44 -1.28 -7.73 -7.02
N PRO A 45 -1.00 -8.55 -5.99
CA PRO A 45 -0.26 -8.12 -4.81
C PRO A 45 1.17 -7.76 -5.19
N ASN A 46 1.72 -6.72 -4.57
CA ASN A 46 3.13 -6.37 -4.75
C ASN A 46 4.04 -7.42 -4.07
N PRO A 47 4.85 -8.19 -4.82
CA PRO A 47 5.68 -9.26 -4.26
C PRO A 47 6.87 -8.73 -3.43
N HIS A 48 7.02 -7.42 -3.32
CA HIS A 48 8.09 -6.76 -2.60
C HIS A 48 7.60 -5.90 -1.43
N ALA A 49 6.28 -5.85 -1.18
CA ALA A 49 5.69 -4.95 -0.19
C ALA A 49 6.30 -5.11 1.21
N GLU A 50 6.33 -6.32 1.78
CA GLU A 50 6.95 -6.54 3.11
C GLU A 50 8.40 -6.05 3.18
N TYR A 51 9.23 -6.37 2.16
CA TYR A 51 10.61 -5.90 2.10
C TYR A 51 10.69 -4.37 2.04
N GLN A 52 9.89 -3.75 1.17
CA GLN A 52 9.86 -2.30 0.99
C GLN A 52 9.43 -1.60 2.29
N LEU A 53 8.42 -2.13 2.98
CA LEU A 53 7.91 -1.61 4.25
C LEU A 53 9.00 -1.68 5.32
N GLN A 54 9.66 -2.83 5.43
CA GLN A 54 10.74 -3.05 6.37
C GLN A 54 11.91 -2.07 6.14
N MET A 55 12.34 -1.87 4.89
CA MET A 55 13.43 -0.94 4.58
C MET A 55 13.05 0.52 4.84
N ALA A 56 11.82 0.93 4.51
CA ALA A 56 11.34 2.27 4.81
C ALA A 56 11.29 2.53 6.33
N GLN A 57 10.78 1.57 7.11
CA GLN A 57 10.74 1.65 8.56
C GLN A 57 12.15 1.73 9.16
N GLN A 58 13.08 0.88 8.71
CA GLN A 58 14.49 0.91 9.16
C GLN A 58 15.18 2.24 8.82
N ALA A 59 14.75 2.93 7.75
CA ALA A 59 15.23 4.26 7.41
C ALA A 59 14.62 5.39 8.27
N GLY A 60 13.70 5.07 9.18
CA GLY A 60 13.02 6.05 10.04
C GLY A 60 11.88 6.80 9.34
N LEU A 61 11.31 6.23 8.28
CA LEU A 61 10.08 6.73 7.67
C LEU A 61 8.86 6.13 8.38
N ASP A 62 7.79 6.91 8.51
CA ASP A 62 6.47 6.31 8.71
C ASP A 62 6.13 5.50 7.45
N VAL A 63 5.35 4.43 7.63
CA VAL A 63 4.94 3.56 6.52
C VAL A 63 3.42 3.47 6.42
N GLY A 64 2.93 3.54 5.19
CA GLY A 64 1.53 3.30 4.85
C GLY A 64 1.43 2.37 3.65
N GLY A 65 0.28 1.72 3.51
CA GLY A 65 -0.04 0.92 2.33
C GLY A 65 -0.97 1.66 1.40
N TYR A 66 -0.98 1.31 0.11
CA TYR A 66 -2.09 1.66 -0.77
C TYR A 66 -2.57 0.44 -1.57
N ILE A 67 -3.86 0.42 -1.85
CA ILE A 67 -4.54 -0.66 -2.56
C ILE A 67 -5.31 -0.04 -3.70
N VAL A 68 -4.97 -0.42 -4.93
CA VAL A 68 -5.72 0.04 -6.10
C VAL A 68 -7.08 -0.66 -6.15
N ILE A 69 -8.14 0.13 -6.15
CA ILE A 69 -9.51 -0.34 -6.32
C ILE A 69 -9.94 -0.05 -7.75
N TYR A 70 -9.85 -1.07 -8.61
CA TYR A 70 -10.41 -1.01 -9.96
C TYR A 70 -11.92 -1.25 -9.97
N GLY A 71 -12.60 -0.78 -11.02
CA GLY A 71 -13.96 -1.17 -11.36
C GLY A 71 -14.08 -2.68 -11.58
N ASP A 72 -15.18 -3.27 -11.13
CA ASP A 72 -15.47 -4.70 -11.22
C ASP A 72 -16.97 -4.91 -11.43
N SER A 73 -17.39 -6.09 -11.91
CA SER A 73 -18.81 -6.44 -12.01
C SER A 73 -19.48 -6.61 -10.64
N THR A 74 -18.69 -6.72 -9.58
CA THR A 74 -19.13 -6.89 -8.19
C THR A 74 -18.59 -5.80 -7.27
N ASP A 75 -19.25 -5.59 -6.13
CA ASP A 75 -18.74 -4.70 -5.08
C ASP A 75 -17.87 -5.43 -4.06
N ALA A 76 -17.74 -6.76 -4.17
CA ALA A 76 -16.98 -7.56 -3.24
C ALA A 76 -15.48 -7.29 -3.37
N THR A 77 -14.84 -6.93 -2.26
CA THR A 77 -13.40 -6.67 -2.19
C THR A 77 -12.69 -7.56 -1.16
N ASN A 78 -13.39 -8.49 -0.50
CA ASN A 78 -12.82 -9.32 0.57
C ASN A 78 -11.54 -10.06 0.15
N MET A 79 -11.54 -10.72 -1.02
CA MET A 79 -10.35 -11.42 -1.51
C MET A 79 -9.24 -10.47 -1.99
N LEU A 80 -9.61 -9.31 -2.54
CA LEU A 80 -8.67 -8.28 -2.95
C LEU A 80 -7.95 -7.71 -1.71
N ILE A 81 -8.70 -7.28 -0.70
CA ILE A 81 -8.13 -6.74 0.54
C ILE A 81 -7.34 -7.81 1.29
N TYR A 82 -7.84 -9.05 1.37
CA TYR A 82 -7.09 -10.16 1.95
C TYR A 82 -5.73 -10.36 1.25
N SER A 83 -5.72 -10.41 -0.09
CA SER A 83 -4.49 -10.57 -0.87
C SER A 83 -3.53 -9.39 -0.68
N ALA A 84 -4.04 -8.17 -0.67
CA ALA A 84 -3.26 -6.96 -0.46
C ALA A 84 -2.59 -6.94 0.92
N LEU A 85 -3.35 -7.16 1.99
CA LEU A 85 -2.81 -7.12 3.36
C LEU A 85 -1.85 -8.29 3.64
N ARG A 86 -2.00 -9.43 2.94
CA ARG A 86 -1.02 -10.51 2.98
C ARG A 86 0.32 -10.12 2.34
N ALA A 87 0.34 -9.22 1.36
CA ALA A 87 1.57 -8.75 0.74
C ALA A 87 2.43 -7.92 1.71
N ALA A 88 1.80 -7.24 2.68
CA ALA A 88 2.51 -6.52 3.73
C ALA A 88 3.24 -7.45 4.72
N GLY A 89 2.91 -8.75 4.75
CA GLY A 89 3.56 -9.73 5.61
C GLY A 89 3.50 -9.35 7.09
N SER A 90 4.63 -9.49 7.79
CA SER A 90 4.78 -9.09 9.20
C SER A 90 4.72 -7.57 9.40
N GLU A 91 5.08 -6.78 8.39
CA GLU A 91 5.06 -5.31 8.46
C GLU A 91 3.65 -4.72 8.45
N LYS A 92 2.62 -5.55 8.25
CA LYS A 92 1.21 -5.15 8.38
C LYS A 92 0.93 -4.45 9.73
N GLU A 93 1.56 -4.90 10.81
CA GLU A 93 1.39 -4.34 12.16
C GLU A 93 1.99 -2.93 12.31
N ASN A 94 2.88 -2.53 11.40
CA ASN A 94 3.58 -1.25 11.44
C ASN A 94 2.93 -0.17 10.57
N LEU A 95 1.91 -0.54 9.77
CA LEU A 95 1.20 0.39 8.90
C LEU A 95 0.48 1.47 9.71
N LYS A 96 0.75 2.74 9.38
CA LYS A 96 0.04 3.90 9.97
C LYS A 96 -1.33 4.14 9.35
N PHE A 97 -1.52 3.72 8.11
CA PHE A 97 -2.79 3.74 7.39
C PHE A 97 -2.71 2.84 6.14
N VAL A 98 -3.87 2.57 5.55
CA VAL A 98 -4.00 2.02 4.20
C VAL A 98 -4.89 2.94 3.39
N ALA A 99 -4.39 3.41 2.24
CA ALA A 99 -5.13 4.24 1.32
C ALA A 99 -5.81 3.41 0.23
N LEU A 100 -7.02 3.81 -0.15
CA LEU A 100 -7.67 3.33 -1.36
C LEU A 100 -7.23 4.20 -2.52
N ASP A 101 -6.52 3.61 -3.49
CA ASP A 101 -6.16 4.27 -4.75
C ASP A 101 -7.26 3.99 -5.77
N VAL A 102 -8.08 5.00 -6.05
CA VAL A 102 -9.36 4.86 -6.76
C VAL A 102 -9.11 5.09 -8.25
N GLU A 103 -8.97 4.01 -9.01
CA GLU A 103 -8.50 4.08 -10.40
C GLU A 103 -9.48 3.45 -11.39
N THR A 104 -9.58 4.04 -12.59
CA THR A 104 -10.41 3.62 -13.72
C THR A 104 -11.92 3.72 -13.47
N ALA A 105 -12.55 4.71 -14.10
CA ALA A 105 -13.97 5.01 -13.95
C ALA A 105 -14.84 4.17 -14.91
N PRO A 106 -16.12 3.87 -14.53
CA PRO A 106 -16.77 4.27 -13.28
C PRO A 106 -16.56 3.28 -12.12
N ILE A 107 -16.29 3.80 -10.93
CA ILE A 107 -16.27 3.04 -9.67
C ILE A 107 -17.55 3.34 -8.88
N ARG A 108 -18.19 2.29 -8.38
CA ARG A 108 -19.37 2.37 -7.51
C ARG A 108 -18.95 2.67 -6.07
N MET A 109 -19.68 3.54 -5.38
CA MET A 109 -19.38 3.93 -4.00
C MET A 109 -19.48 2.72 -3.05
N GLU A 110 -20.41 1.80 -3.32
CA GLU A 110 -20.62 0.56 -2.58
C GLU A 110 -19.36 -0.30 -2.54
N ARG A 111 -18.61 -0.36 -3.65
CA ARG A 111 -17.32 -1.07 -3.71
C ARG A 111 -16.24 -0.41 -2.84
N LEU A 112 -16.22 0.92 -2.78
CA LEU A 112 -15.26 1.67 -1.93
C LEU A 112 -15.58 1.49 -0.44
N LEU A 113 -16.86 1.55 -0.07
CA LEU A 113 -17.29 1.27 1.30
C LEU A 113 -17.03 -0.19 1.68
N ASN A 114 -17.26 -1.14 0.76
CA ASN A 114 -16.89 -2.54 0.99
C ASN A 114 -15.38 -2.73 1.20
N ALA A 115 -14.54 -2.01 0.46
CA ALA A 115 -13.09 -2.01 0.66
C ALA A 115 -12.70 -1.49 2.04
N TYR A 116 -13.28 -0.34 2.45
CA TYR A 116 -13.07 0.25 3.77
C TYR A 116 -13.42 -0.74 4.89
N ASP A 117 -14.61 -1.35 4.84
CA ASP A 117 -15.05 -2.29 5.87
C ASP A 117 -14.13 -3.52 5.95
N ASN A 118 -13.74 -4.08 4.79
CA ASN A 118 -12.84 -5.24 4.74
C ASN A 118 -11.41 -4.93 5.25
N ILE A 119 -10.95 -3.69 5.11
CA ILE A 119 -9.68 -3.23 5.70
C ILE A 119 -9.83 -3.14 7.21
N GLY A 120 -10.89 -2.50 7.71
CA GLY A 120 -11.16 -2.33 9.14
C GLY A 120 -11.33 -3.66 9.90
N LEU A 121 -11.86 -4.69 9.24
CA LEU A 121 -11.96 -6.05 9.81
C LEU A 121 -10.59 -6.75 9.96
N GLN A 122 -9.56 -6.27 9.27
CA GLN A 122 -8.28 -6.97 9.17
C GLN A 122 -7.10 -6.19 9.76
N LEU A 123 -7.21 -4.89 9.99
CA LEU A 123 -6.20 -4.10 10.68
C LEU A 123 -6.54 -3.98 12.18
N PRO A 124 -5.54 -3.88 13.06
CA PRO A 124 -5.79 -3.52 14.45
C PRO A 124 -6.47 -2.13 14.50
N GLY A 125 -7.54 -2.02 15.30
CA GLY A 125 -8.28 -0.78 15.50
C GLY A 125 -7.48 0.29 16.23
#